data_AF-F5ZB28-F1
#
_entry.id   AF-F5ZB28-F1
#
_cell.length_a   1.000
_cell.length_b   1.000
_cell.length_c   1.000
_cell.angle_alpha   90.00
_cell.angle_beta   90.00
_cell.angle_gamma   90.00
#
_symmetry.space_group_name_H-M   'P 1'
#
loop_
_entity.id
_entity.type
_entity.pdbx_description
1 polymer ?
#
loop_
_entity_poly.entity_id
_entity_poly.type
_entity_poly.pdbx_seq_one_letter_code
_entity_poly.pdbx_strand_id
1 'polypeptide(L)'
;MKKYVVTLVVILFSFCAVAADEEGAFNTKGAAKRSCSEFASTYSEQGSKTYLYGGWLEGYITAFNALQQKTFDITPWQTTELMLLMLNKHCTDNPDQKFLDATNIMLQAFLPTRMSTRSDIIEMSINDSTIYIYQTVLDMTVEALESSGYNIDTESSDIAFNKSYVEAITQYQRAKGIAVTGFPDQQTLVNLLLIKPQIKR
;
A
#
# COMPACT_ATOMS: atom_id res chain seq x y z
N MET A 1 -41.70 -19.22 -44.87
CA MET A 1 -41.06 -18.09 -44.14
C MET A 1 -41.35 -18.24 -42.66
N LYS A 2 -40.37 -17.89 -41.81
CA LYS A 2 -40.37 -17.92 -40.33
C LYS A 2 -40.24 -19.31 -39.69
N LYS A 3 -39.00 -19.82 -39.70
CA LYS A 3 -38.55 -20.88 -38.79
C LYS A 3 -38.37 -20.28 -37.39
N TYR A 4 -39.09 -20.87 -36.44
CA TYR A 4 -38.90 -20.91 -34.99
C TYR A 4 -37.85 -19.97 -34.39
N VAL A 5 -38.37 -18.91 -33.75
CA VAL A 5 -37.73 -18.11 -32.70
C VAL A 5 -37.63 -19.00 -31.45
N VAL A 6 -36.62 -19.87 -31.39
CA VAL A 6 -36.24 -20.55 -30.15
C VAL A 6 -34.74 -20.75 -30.20
N THR A 7 -34.06 -20.43 -29.09
CA THR A 7 -32.65 -20.70 -28.77
C THR A 7 -31.69 -19.53 -29.01
N LEU A 8 -31.59 -18.62 -28.02
CA LEU A 8 -30.32 -18.23 -27.37
C LEU A 8 -30.58 -17.29 -26.17
N VAL A 9 -31.33 -17.73 -25.14
CA VAL A 9 -31.40 -17.06 -23.81
C VAL A 9 -30.48 -17.78 -22.83
N VAL A 10 -29.36 -18.31 -23.31
CA VAL A 10 -28.38 -19.05 -22.50
C VAL A 10 -27.09 -18.24 -22.55
N ILE A 11 -26.52 -17.96 -21.38
CA ILE A 11 -25.23 -17.27 -21.11
C ILE A 11 -25.33 -15.76 -20.86
N LEU A 12 -26.08 -15.34 -19.84
CA LEU A 12 -25.80 -14.08 -19.10
C LEU A 12 -25.93 -14.25 -17.58
N PHE A 13 -25.84 -15.49 -17.08
CA PHE A 13 -25.52 -15.72 -15.68
C PHE A 13 -23.99 -15.71 -15.56
N SER A 14 -23.41 -14.52 -15.45
CA SER A 14 -22.09 -14.37 -14.85
C SER A 14 -22.21 -14.82 -13.40
N PHE A 15 -22.07 -16.12 -13.17
CA PHE A 15 -21.89 -16.64 -11.82
C PHE A 15 -20.64 -15.97 -11.27
N CYS A 16 -20.81 -15.12 -10.25
CA CYS A 16 -19.71 -14.75 -9.38
C CYS A 16 -19.16 -16.06 -8.82
N ALA A 17 -18.02 -16.52 -9.34
CA ALA A 17 -17.34 -17.66 -8.78
C ALA A 17 -16.99 -17.32 -7.32
N VAL A 18 -17.64 -17.97 -6.37
CA VAL A 18 -17.30 -17.84 -4.95
C VAL A 18 -16.07 -18.71 -4.72
N ALA A 19 -14.94 -18.10 -4.38
CA ALA A 19 -13.67 -18.79 -4.19
C ALA A 19 -13.55 -19.53 -2.84
N ALA A 20 -14.49 -19.28 -1.93
CA ALA A 20 -14.62 -19.93 -0.64
C ALA A 20 -15.59 -21.14 -0.72
N ASP A 21 -15.71 -21.92 0.35
CA ASP A 21 -16.77 -22.93 0.47
C ASP A 21 -18.18 -22.29 0.53
N GLU A 22 -19.22 -23.12 0.65
CA GLU A 22 -20.61 -22.68 0.59
C GLU A 22 -20.97 -21.67 1.69
N GLU A 23 -20.25 -21.70 2.81
CA GLU A 23 -20.40 -20.79 3.95
C GLU A 23 -19.50 -19.54 3.84
N GLY A 24 -18.71 -19.41 2.78
CA GLY A 24 -17.73 -18.34 2.64
C GLY A 24 -16.46 -18.55 3.46
N ALA A 25 -16.26 -19.75 4.01
CA ALA A 25 -15.05 -20.12 4.73
C ALA A 25 -13.94 -20.59 3.79
N PHE A 26 -12.70 -20.39 4.23
CA PHE A 26 -11.52 -20.83 3.51
C PHE A 26 -10.41 -21.19 4.49
N ASN A 27 -9.59 -22.15 4.09
CA ASN A 27 -8.47 -22.60 4.92
C ASN A 27 -7.23 -21.77 4.61
N THR A 28 -6.80 -20.98 5.59
CA THR A 28 -5.56 -20.23 5.52
C THR A 28 -4.35 -21.17 5.44
N LYS A 29 -3.18 -20.70 4.99
CA LYS A 29 -1.96 -21.52 4.88
C LYS A 29 -0.75 -20.73 5.39
N GLY A 30 0.28 -21.44 5.85
CA GLY A 30 1.53 -20.82 6.27
C GLY A 30 1.37 -19.86 7.45
N ALA A 31 2.00 -18.68 7.36
CA ALA A 31 2.03 -17.68 8.42
C ALA A 31 0.63 -17.19 8.83
N ALA A 32 -0.35 -17.17 7.92
CA ALA A 32 -1.72 -16.74 8.23
C ALA A 32 -2.40 -17.48 9.39
N LYS A 33 -2.02 -18.74 9.68
CA LYS A 33 -2.62 -19.52 10.78
C LYS A 33 -2.12 -19.13 12.16
N ARG A 34 -0.93 -18.52 12.20
CA ARG A 34 -0.19 -18.23 13.42
C ARG A 34 -0.84 -17.05 14.14
N SER A 35 -0.67 -17.01 15.45
CA SER A 35 -1.12 -15.87 16.26
C SER A 35 -0.18 -14.69 16.07
N CYS A 36 -0.68 -13.50 16.38
CA CYS A 36 0.10 -12.29 16.48
C CYS A 36 1.21 -12.41 17.53
N SER A 37 0.97 -13.09 18.65
CA SER A 37 2.01 -13.37 19.65
C SER A 37 3.18 -14.19 19.09
N GLU A 38 2.90 -15.21 18.27
CA GLU A 38 3.95 -16.02 17.64
C GLU A 38 4.75 -15.21 16.62
N PHE A 39 4.07 -14.35 15.85
CA PHE A 39 4.74 -13.42 14.94
C PHE A 39 5.62 -12.42 15.68
N ALA A 40 5.09 -11.74 16.70
CA ALA A 40 5.84 -10.74 17.47
C ALA A 40 7.08 -11.35 18.13
N SER A 41 6.96 -12.56 18.70
CA SER A 41 8.11 -13.32 19.20
C SER A 41 9.14 -13.59 18.10
N THR A 42 8.69 -14.08 16.94
CA THR A 42 9.59 -14.37 15.80
C THR A 42 10.29 -13.12 15.29
N TYR A 43 9.56 -12.01 15.16
CA TYR A 43 10.09 -10.72 14.70
C TYR A 43 11.16 -10.18 15.67
N SER A 44 10.93 -10.30 16.99
CA SER A 44 11.89 -9.87 18.01
C SER A 44 13.22 -10.63 17.98
N GLU A 45 13.19 -11.91 17.58
CA GLU A 45 14.39 -12.74 17.43
C GLU A 45 15.26 -12.29 16.23
N GLN A 46 14.70 -11.51 15.28
CA GLN A 46 15.37 -11.05 14.06
C GLN A 46 16.07 -12.19 13.29
N GLY A 47 15.50 -13.40 13.36
CA GLY A 47 16.07 -14.60 12.77
C GLY A 47 15.53 -14.91 11.37
N SER A 48 16.06 -15.97 10.76
CA SER A 48 15.63 -16.43 9.43
C SER A 48 14.14 -16.79 9.33
N LYS A 49 13.49 -17.07 10.46
CA LYS A 49 12.04 -17.33 10.52
C LYS A 49 11.19 -16.10 10.17
N THR A 50 11.71 -14.88 10.31
CA THR A 50 11.01 -13.65 9.91
C THR A 50 10.76 -13.63 8.40
N TYR A 51 11.65 -14.23 7.60
CA TYR A 51 11.46 -14.36 6.15
C TYR A 51 10.24 -15.22 5.77
N LEU A 52 9.81 -16.15 6.64
CA LEU A 52 8.59 -16.94 6.38
C LEU A 52 7.34 -16.05 6.43
N TYR A 53 7.33 -15.04 7.31
CA TYR A 53 6.24 -14.07 7.38
C TYR A 53 6.32 -13.07 6.23
N GLY A 54 7.52 -12.56 5.91
CA GLY A 54 7.73 -11.67 4.77
C GLY A 54 7.33 -12.30 3.43
N GLY A 55 7.82 -13.51 3.13
CA GLY A 55 7.47 -14.21 1.90
C GLY A 55 5.99 -14.60 1.81
N TRP A 56 5.37 -14.97 2.94
CA TRP A 56 3.93 -15.20 2.97
C TRP A 56 3.16 -13.89 2.72
N LEU A 57 3.59 -12.78 3.33
CA LEU A 57 2.96 -11.46 3.18
C LEU A 57 3.01 -10.98 1.72
N GLU A 58 4.17 -11.04 1.07
CA GLU A 58 4.31 -10.66 -0.35
C GLU A 58 3.46 -11.54 -1.28
N GLY A 59 3.41 -12.84 -1.03
CA GLY A 59 2.54 -13.76 -1.76
C GLY A 59 1.05 -13.44 -1.56
N TYR A 60 0.66 -13.10 -0.34
CA TYR A 60 -0.71 -12.70 -0.03
C TYR A 60 -1.09 -11.36 -0.69
N ILE A 61 -0.17 -10.39 -0.67
CA ILE A 61 -0.31 -9.09 -1.37
C ILE A 61 -0.47 -9.31 -2.88
N THR A 62 0.32 -10.20 -3.47
CA THR A 62 0.20 -10.54 -4.90
C THR A 62 -1.19 -11.08 -5.23
N ALA A 63 -1.71 -12.00 -4.40
CA ALA A 63 -3.07 -12.50 -4.55
C ALA A 63 -4.13 -11.40 -4.33
N PHE A 64 -3.92 -10.52 -3.34
CA PHE A 64 -4.79 -9.39 -3.08
C PHE A 64 -4.86 -8.45 -4.31
N ASN A 65 -3.72 -8.09 -4.90
CA ASN A 65 -3.66 -7.26 -6.10
C ASN A 65 -4.39 -7.90 -7.29
N ALA A 66 -4.30 -9.23 -7.44
CA ALA A 66 -4.96 -9.95 -8.53
C ALA A 66 -6.49 -10.07 -8.36
N LEU A 67 -6.97 -10.13 -7.12
CA LEU A 67 -8.38 -10.46 -6.81
C LEU A 67 -9.20 -9.23 -6.40
N GLN A 68 -8.57 -8.22 -5.82
CA GLN A 68 -9.23 -7.01 -5.35
C GLN A 68 -9.59 -6.11 -6.54
N GLN A 69 -10.86 -5.69 -6.60
CA GLN A 69 -11.30 -4.78 -7.66
C GLN A 69 -10.60 -3.42 -7.58
N LYS A 70 -10.29 -2.84 -8.74
CA LYS A 70 -9.69 -1.50 -8.87
C LYS A 70 -8.38 -1.37 -8.08
N THR A 71 -7.55 -2.41 -8.14
CA THR A 71 -6.23 -2.46 -7.51
C THR A 71 -5.25 -3.00 -8.53
N PHE A 72 -4.25 -2.21 -8.87
CA PHE A 72 -3.05 -2.66 -9.56
C PHE A 72 -1.98 -3.03 -8.53
N ASP A 73 -1.78 -2.15 -7.54
CA ASP A 73 -0.90 -2.40 -6.41
C ASP A 73 -1.45 -1.78 -5.12
N ILE A 74 -1.68 -2.60 -4.09
CA ILE A 74 -2.11 -2.18 -2.75
C ILE A 74 -0.96 -1.60 -1.92
N THR A 75 0.28 -1.93 -2.26
CA THR A 75 1.49 -1.50 -1.54
C THR A 75 2.52 -0.86 -2.48
N PRO A 76 2.15 0.19 -3.24
CA PRO A 76 3.01 0.72 -4.32
C PRO A 76 4.27 1.43 -3.84
N TRP A 77 4.38 1.70 -2.54
CA TRP A 77 5.54 2.39 -1.97
C TRP A 77 6.06 1.76 -0.68
N GLN A 78 5.33 0.85 -0.05
CA GLN A 78 5.70 0.22 1.21
C GLN A 78 6.72 -0.89 0.97
N THR A 79 7.79 -0.90 1.76
CA THR A 79 8.69 -2.08 1.78
C THR A 79 8.15 -3.18 2.68
N THR A 80 8.60 -4.42 2.45
CA THR A 80 8.25 -5.56 3.30
C THR A 80 8.70 -5.35 4.74
N GLU A 81 9.86 -4.72 4.97
CA GLU A 81 10.36 -4.39 6.30
C GLU A 81 9.43 -3.41 7.03
N LEU A 82 8.96 -2.36 6.34
CA LEU A 82 8.01 -1.41 6.91
C LEU A 82 6.71 -2.12 7.30
N MET A 83 6.18 -2.96 6.41
CA MET A 83 4.94 -3.68 6.68
C MET A 83 5.08 -4.67 7.85
N LEU A 84 6.19 -5.41 7.93
CA LEU A 84 6.46 -6.30 9.06
C LEU A 84 6.63 -5.53 10.38
N LEU A 85 7.25 -4.35 10.35
CA LEU A 85 7.34 -3.46 11.51
C LEU A 85 5.95 -2.99 11.97
N MET A 86 5.08 -2.57 11.04
CA MET A 86 3.71 -2.16 11.34
C MET A 86 2.89 -3.31 11.92
N LEU A 87 2.99 -4.50 11.32
CA LEU A 87 2.35 -5.71 11.83
C LEU A 87 2.88 -6.08 13.21
N ASN A 88 4.17 -5.91 13.48
CA ASN A 88 4.75 -6.26 14.77
C ASN A 88 4.19 -5.35 15.85
N LYS A 89 4.08 -4.05 15.55
CA LYS A 89 3.42 -3.10 16.44
C LYS A 89 1.97 -3.50 16.70
N HIS A 90 1.17 -3.76 15.66
CA HIS A 90 -0.22 -4.20 15.82
C HIS A 90 -0.34 -5.48 16.64
N CYS A 91 0.48 -6.48 16.34
CA CYS A 91 0.43 -7.79 16.96
C CYS A 91 0.91 -7.80 18.42
N THR A 92 1.80 -6.89 18.79
CA THR A 92 2.18 -6.69 20.21
C THR A 92 0.98 -6.22 21.02
N ASP A 93 0.14 -5.36 20.43
CA ASP A 93 -1.07 -4.83 21.07
C ASP A 93 -2.26 -5.82 21.01
N ASN A 94 -2.21 -6.84 20.13
CA ASN A 94 -3.31 -7.78 19.86
C ASN A 94 -2.82 -9.25 19.77
N PRO A 95 -2.30 -9.84 20.86
CA PRO A 95 -1.54 -11.10 20.81
C PRO A 95 -2.33 -12.32 20.32
N ASP A 96 -3.63 -12.37 20.59
CA ASP A 96 -4.49 -13.52 20.28
C ASP A 96 -5.04 -13.51 18.84
N GLN A 97 -4.94 -12.36 18.16
CA GLN A 97 -5.41 -12.21 16.79
C GLN A 97 -4.60 -13.07 15.82
N LYS A 98 -5.21 -13.56 14.73
CA LYS A 98 -4.46 -14.26 13.68
C LYS A 98 -3.65 -13.27 12.85
N PHE A 99 -2.48 -13.71 12.40
CA PHE A 99 -1.61 -12.90 11.55
C PHE A 99 -2.31 -12.48 10.24
N LEU A 100 -3.18 -13.33 9.69
CA LEU A 100 -4.01 -12.98 8.54
C LEU A 100 -4.91 -11.77 8.83
N ASP A 101 -5.58 -11.76 9.98
CA ASP A 101 -6.52 -10.70 10.32
C ASP A 101 -5.78 -9.37 10.51
N ALA A 102 -4.61 -9.40 11.15
CA ALA A 102 -3.74 -8.24 11.28
C ALA A 102 -3.26 -7.73 9.91
N THR A 103 -2.90 -8.65 9.01
CA THR A 103 -2.53 -8.33 7.62
C THR A 103 -3.69 -7.67 6.88
N ASN A 104 -4.90 -8.21 7.01
CA ASN A 104 -6.09 -7.63 6.39
C ASN A 104 -6.39 -6.23 6.93
N ILE A 105 -6.28 -5.99 8.23
CA ILE A 105 -6.44 -4.64 8.81
C ILE A 105 -5.43 -3.67 8.21
N MET A 106 -4.16 -4.08 8.09
CA MET A 106 -3.12 -3.26 7.47
C MET A 106 -3.45 -2.95 5.99
N LEU A 107 -3.84 -3.96 5.20
CA LEU A 107 -4.19 -3.77 3.79
C LEU A 107 -5.43 -2.87 3.61
N GLN A 108 -6.42 -2.97 4.51
CA GLN A 108 -7.56 -2.06 4.51
C GLN A 108 -7.14 -0.61 4.77
N ALA A 109 -6.14 -0.39 5.63
CA ALA A 109 -5.58 0.94 5.87
C ALA A 109 -4.83 1.50 4.64
N PHE A 110 -4.32 0.65 3.76
CA PHE A 110 -3.62 1.05 2.53
C PHE A 110 -4.55 1.27 1.34
N LEU A 111 -5.80 0.79 1.38
CA LEU A 111 -6.76 0.96 0.28
C LEU A 111 -6.89 2.41 -0.24
N PRO A 112 -6.92 3.46 0.60
CA PRO A 112 -7.01 4.84 0.11
C PRO A 112 -5.80 5.28 -0.71
N THR A 113 -4.62 4.70 -0.46
CA THR A 113 -3.34 5.06 -1.08
C THR A 113 -2.85 3.97 -2.04
N ARG A 114 -3.77 3.15 -2.54
CA ARG A 114 -3.46 2.09 -3.51
C ARG A 114 -3.31 2.67 -4.90
N MET A 115 -2.49 2.03 -5.71
CA MET A 115 -2.42 2.29 -7.14
C MET A 115 -3.52 1.48 -7.84
N SER A 116 -4.53 2.13 -8.40
CA SER A 116 -5.68 1.44 -9.04
C SER A 116 -5.42 0.99 -10.47
N THR A 117 -4.45 1.61 -11.14
CA THR A 117 -4.05 1.36 -12.53
C THR A 117 -2.54 1.35 -12.61
N ARG A 118 -1.98 0.65 -13.60
CA ARG A 118 -0.53 0.67 -13.85
C ARG A 118 -0.04 2.13 -13.97
N SER A 119 1.13 2.39 -13.41
CA SER A 119 1.85 3.66 -13.47
C SER A 119 3.28 3.44 -13.93
N ASP A 120 3.85 4.42 -14.60
CA ASP A 120 5.25 4.39 -15.02
C ASP A 120 6.18 4.59 -13.82
N ILE A 121 7.37 3.99 -13.89
CA ILE A 121 8.44 4.23 -12.92
C ILE A 121 9.28 5.39 -13.45
N ILE A 122 9.42 6.42 -12.63
CA ILE A 122 10.23 7.60 -12.93
C ILE A 122 11.51 7.61 -12.10
N GLU A 123 12.54 8.20 -12.66
CA GLU A 123 13.77 8.52 -11.95
C GLU A 123 13.66 9.90 -11.32
N MET A 124 13.95 10.00 -10.01
CA MET A 124 14.05 11.27 -9.31
C MET A 124 15.46 11.43 -8.75
N SER A 125 16.13 12.49 -9.17
CA SER A 125 17.50 12.80 -8.75
C SER A 125 17.55 14.13 -7.99
N ILE A 126 18.07 14.09 -6.77
CA ILE A 126 18.27 15.27 -5.90
C ILE A 126 19.72 15.25 -5.45
N ASN A 127 20.49 16.26 -5.84
CA ASN A 127 21.96 16.28 -5.70
C ASN A 127 22.57 15.01 -6.33
N ASP A 128 23.41 14.29 -5.58
CA ASP A 128 24.10 13.07 -6.03
C ASP A 128 23.32 11.78 -5.71
N SER A 129 22.05 11.88 -5.30
CA SER A 129 21.21 10.74 -4.96
C SER A 129 20.06 10.57 -5.94
N THR A 130 19.72 9.32 -6.23
CA THR A 130 18.68 8.94 -7.18
C THR A 130 17.77 7.88 -6.58
N ILE A 131 16.46 8.03 -6.77
CA ILE A 131 15.46 7.04 -6.42
C ILE A 131 14.57 6.73 -7.62
N TYR A 132 13.93 5.56 -7.58
CA TYR A 132 12.93 5.13 -8.55
C TYR A 132 11.59 4.98 -7.84
N ILE A 133 10.56 5.67 -8.34
CA ILE A 133 9.22 5.63 -7.76
C ILE A 133 8.18 5.56 -8.88
N TYR A 134 6.98 5.07 -8.57
CA TYR A 134 5.86 5.22 -9.50
C TYR A 134 5.46 6.69 -9.62
N GLN A 135 5.14 7.14 -10.83
CA GLN A 135 4.56 8.48 -11.07
C GLN A 135 3.34 8.71 -10.18
N THR A 136 2.48 7.70 -10.03
CA THR A 136 1.29 7.82 -9.17
C THR A 136 1.64 8.02 -7.69
N VAL A 137 2.79 7.52 -7.20
CA VAL A 137 3.24 7.79 -5.82
C VAL A 137 3.75 9.23 -5.69
N LEU A 138 4.39 9.77 -6.73
CA LEU A 138 4.74 11.19 -6.78
C LEU A 138 3.48 12.06 -6.75
N ASP A 139 2.46 11.73 -7.55
CA ASP A 139 1.20 12.47 -7.61
C ASP A 139 0.48 12.47 -6.25
N MET A 140 0.38 11.29 -5.59
CA MET A 140 -0.17 11.19 -4.23
C MET A 140 0.61 12.07 -3.22
N THR A 141 1.93 12.14 -3.38
CA THR A 141 2.79 12.95 -2.52
C THR A 141 2.54 14.44 -2.73
N VAL A 142 2.44 14.89 -3.99
CA VAL A 142 2.13 16.28 -4.35
C VAL A 142 0.77 16.66 -3.77
N GLU A 143 -0.28 15.87 -4.02
CA GLU A 143 -1.64 16.14 -3.54
C GLU A 143 -1.68 16.25 -2.00
N ALA A 144 -0.98 15.35 -1.30
CA ALA A 144 -0.96 15.36 0.15
C ALA A 144 -0.14 16.53 0.74
N LEU A 145 0.91 16.98 0.06
CA LEU A 145 1.66 18.19 0.42
C LEU A 145 0.80 19.44 0.21
N GLU A 146 0.13 19.56 -0.93
CA GLU A 146 -0.79 20.68 -1.22
C GLU A 146 -1.95 20.73 -0.20
N SER A 147 -2.54 19.57 0.10
CA SER A 147 -3.57 19.43 1.15
C SER A 147 -3.06 19.79 2.55
N SER A 148 -1.75 19.73 2.76
CA SER A 148 -1.07 20.15 4.00
C SER A 148 -0.63 21.61 4.00
N GLY A 149 -0.93 22.38 2.94
CA GLY A 149 -0.67 23.81 2.82
C GLY A 149 0.67 24.19 2.19
N TYR A 150 1.36 23.25 1.54
CA TYR A 150 2.59 23.53 0.80
C TYR A 150 2.27 23.85 -0.66
N ASN A 151 2.89 24.90 -1.22
CA ASN A 151 2.67 25.28 -2.61
C ASN A 151 3.68 24.56 -3.53
N ILE A 152 3.19 23.87 -4.54
CA ILE A 152 4.00 23.18 -5.55
C ILE A 152 3.57 23.75 -6.92
N ASP A 153 4.56 24.10 -7.75
CA ASP A 153 4.32 24.68 -9.06
C ASP A 153 4.18 23.59 -10.12
N THR A 154 2.95 23.10 -10.31
CA THR A 154 2.60 21.98 -11.19
C THR A 154 2.40 22.37 -12.66
N GLU A 155 2.27 23.67 -12.96
CA GLU A 155 1.98 24.20 -14.31
C GLU A 155 3.23 24.73 -15.01
N SER A 156 4.35 24.83 -14.30
CA SER A 156 5.62 25.31 -14.84
C SER A 156 6.46 24.20 -15.47
N SER A 157 7.61 24.57 -16.03
CA SER A 157 8.58 23.61 -16.58
C SER A 157 9.04 22.59 -15.54
N ASP A 158 9.49 21.42 -16.00
CA ASP A 158 10.01 20.33 -15.13
C ASP A 158 11.04 20.81 -14.11
N ILE A 159 11.89 21.78 -14.48
CA ILE A 159 12.89 22.36 -13.58
C ILE A 159 12.24 23.12 -12.43
N ALA A 160 11.21 23.92 -12.72
CA ALA A 160 10.50 24.71 -11.71
C ALA A 160 9.63 23.82 -10.82
N PHE A 161 8.95 22.82 -11.41
CA PHE A 161 8.23 21.78 -10.67
C PHE A 161 9.17 21.08 -9.69
N ASN A 162 10.29 20.53 -10.17
CA ASN A 162 11.25 19.80 -9.32
C ASN A 162 11.77 20.67 -8.18
N LYS A 163 12.09 21.95 -8.44
CA LYS A 163 12.55 22.87 -7.41
C LYS A 163 11.48 23.12 -6.34
N SER A 164 10.24 23.43 -6.75
CA SER A 164 9.15 23.71 -5.80
C SER A 164 8.73 22.48 -5.01
N TYR A 165 8.73 21.30 -5.63
CA TYR A 165 8.51 20.02 -4.98
C TYR A 165 9.56 19.74 -3.88
N VAL A 166 10.85 19.83 -4.22
CA VAL A 166 11.95 19.57 -3.28
C VAL A 166 11.90 20.56 -2.11
N GLU A 167 11.55 21.82 -2.38
CA GLU A 167 11.34 22.81 -1.34
C GLU A 167 10.18 22.42 -0.40
N ALA A 168 9.01 22.10 -0.96
CA ALA A 168 7.82 21.72 -0.21
C ALA A 168 8.06 20.49 0.69
N ILE A 169 8.61 19.41 0.13
CA ILE A 169 8.84 18.17 0.88
C ILE A 169 9.92 18.35 1.96
N THR A 170 10.95 19.14 1.70
CA THR A 170 11.98 19.49 2.69
C THR A 170 11.36 20.28 3.86
N GLN A 171 10.49 21.25 3.57
CA GLN A 171 9.78 22.01 4.61
C GLN A 171 8.85 21.09 5.43
N TYR A 172 8.15 20.17 4.77
CA TYR A 172 7.31 19.16 5.43
C TYR A 172 8.13 18.27 6.36
N GLN A 173 9.25 17.72 5.88
CA GLN A 173 10.13 16.87 6.68
C GLN A 173 10.64 17.58 7.94
N ARG A 174 11.08 18.85 7.78
CA ARG A 174 11.48 19.70 8.92
C ARG A 174 10.33 19.91 9.90
N ALA A 175 9.13 20.23 9.41
CA ALA A 175 7.97 20.48 10.25
C ALA A 175 7.51 19.23 11.03
N LYS A 176 7.70 18.04 10.46
CA LYS A 176 7.41 16.75 11.11
C LYS A 176 8.53 16.25 12.02
N GLY A 177 9.71 16.88 12.01
CA GLY A 177 10.86 16.43 12.79
C GLY A 177 11.42 15.09 12.31
N ILE A 178 11.29 14.79 11.02
CA ILE A 178 11.84 13.58 10.38
C ILE A 178 13.11 13.93 9.59
N ALA A 179 13.80 12.92 9.05
CA ALA A 179 14.99 13.15 8.23
C ALA A 179 14.68 14.04 7.03
N VAL A 180 15.52 15.05 6.79
CA VAL A 180 15.35 16.03 5.71
C VAL A 180 16.13 15.53 4.49
N THR A 181 15.53 14.61 3.75
CA THR A 181 16.16 13.95 2.61
C THR A 181 15.84 14.65 1.27
N GLY A 182 14.75 15.42 1.22
CA GLY A 182 14.20 15.94 -0.02
C GLY A 182 13.45 14.90 -0.86
N PHE A 183 13.49 13.62 -0.48
CA PHE A 183 12.82 12.53 -1.16
C PHE A 183 11.52 12.11 -0.44
N PRO A 184 10.55 11.52 -1.15
CA PRO A 184 9.43 10.80 -0.54
C PRO A 184 9.88 9.45 0.01
N ASP A 185 10.77 9.45 0.99
CA ASP A 185 11.24 8.22 1.65
C ASP A 185 10.13 7.56 2.50
N GLN A 186 10.38 6.33 2.98
CA GLN A 186 9.39 5.55 3.74
C GLN A 186 8.81 6.32 4.93
N GLN A 187 9.64 7.02 5.69
CA GLN A 187 9.17 7.76 6.86
C GLN A 187 8.31 8.96 6.44
N THR A 188 8.70 9.65 5.37
CA THR A 188 7.95 10.76 4.79
C THR A 188 6.59 10.28 4.28
N LEU A 189 6.55 9.21 3.50
CA LEU A 189 5.32 8.63 2.93
C LEU A 189 4.37 8.10 4.01
N VAL A 190 4.87 7.42 5.06
CA VAL A 190 4.03 7.02 6.20
C VAL A 190 3.38 8.24 6.84
N ASN A 191 4.16 9.29 7.12
CA ASN A 191 3.63 10.49 7.77
C ASN A 191 2.63 11.25 6.89
N LEU A 192 2.86 11.26 5.58
CA LEU A 192 2.08 12.06 4.65
C LEU A 192 0.81 11.34 4.16
N LEU A 193 0.91 10.04 3.88
CA LEU A 193 -0.15 9.27 3.22
C LEU A 193 -0.97 8.41 4.18
N LEU A 194 -0.41 7.97 5.31
CA LEU A 194 -1.12 7.10 6.26
C LEU A 194 -1.55 7.83 7.53
N ILE A 195 -0.73 8.75 8.01
CA ILE A 195 -1.05 9.55 9.21
C ILE A 195 -1.83 10.77 8.74
N LYS A 196 -3.16 10.73 8.85
CA LYS A 196 -4.00 11.89 8.50
C LYS A 196 -3.51 13.14 9.24
N PRO A 197 -3.33 14.28 8.55
CA PRO A 197 -3.01 15.52 9.23
C PRO A 197 -4.13 15.83 10.23
N GLN A 198 -3.76 16.15 11.47
CA GLN A 198 -4.72 16.70 12.41
C GLN A 198 -5.16 18.05 11.88
N ILE A 199 -6.36 18.11 11.30
CA ILE A 199 -7.03 19.36 11.01
C ILE A 199 -7.25 20.02 12.36
N LYS A 200 -6.41 21.01 12.71
CA LYS A 200 -6.74 21.95 13.77
C LYS A 200 -8.00 22.66 13.30
N ARG A 201 -9.15 22.28 13.88
CA ARG A 201 -10.37 23.09 13.82
C ARG A 201 -10.16 24.35 14.65
#